data_AF-A0A838WTV2-F1
#
_entry.id   AF-A0A838WTV2-F1
#
_cell.length_a   1.000
_cell.length_b   1.000
_cell.length_c   1.000
_cell.angle_alpha   90.00
_cell.angle_beta   90.00
_cell.angle_gamma   90.00
#
_symmetry.space_group_name_H-M   'P 1'
#
loop_
_entity.id
_entity.type
_entity.pdbx_description
1 polymer ?
#
loop_
_entity_poly.entity_id
_entity_poly.type
_entity_poly.pdbx_seq_one_letter_code
_entity_poly.pdbx_strand_id
1 'polypeptide(L)'
;LCVVLDGGQGAYSAIKACWPTTMIQRCLVHAQRVIRRYTTSRPRTDAGKAIYALALKLTKITTLDQARQWTIRLHEFGVVYKDFLNEKTPVPKERRTPSHQWEFTHIRVRKAYNSLLHLSRNNWLFAYLQPPPEALEPARWAATTNSLEGGVNAQLKRIADAHRGRSGERQRKMLEWYLHSKTQLPDDPLEIARQCNYGQDQLAKVPDLVPEDHNTADQETGRPAFYDNAIPTEYQHNIGIRKGPMR
;
A
#
# COMPACT_ATOMS: atom_id res chain seq x y z
N LEU A 1 -2.59 -2.10 -21.83
CA LEU A 1 -1.68 -2.48 -20.70
C LEU A 1 -2.51 -2.74 -19.45
N CYS A 2 -2.13 -3.73 -18.64
CA CYS A 2 -2.70 -3.96 -17.31
C CYS A 2 -1.57 -4.00 -16.27
N VAL A 3 -1.70 -3.23 -15.19
CA VAL A 3 -0.73 -3.21 -14.09
C VAL A 3 -1.36 -3.83 -12.85
N VAL A 4 -0.69 -4.85 -12.31
CA VAL A 4 -1.10 -5.51 -11.07
C VAL A 4 -0.29 -4.94 -9.90
N LEU A 5 -0.96 -4.38 -8.89
CA LEU A 5 -0.28 -3.78 -7.74
C LEU A 5 -0.93 -4.13 -6.40
N ASP A 6 -0.16 -4.00 -5.33
CA ASP A 6 -0.54 -4.37 -3.97
C ASP A 6 -1.22 -3.28 -3.17
N GLY A 7 -0.96 -2.01 -3.51
CA GLY A 7 -1.02 -0.90 -2.55
C GLY A 7 -0.60 0.44 -3.14
N GLY A 8 -1.12 1.54 -2.59
CA GLY A 8 -0.47 2.86 -2.72
C GLY A 8 -1.20 3.87 -3.61
N GLN A 9 -1.55 5.02 -3.02
CA GLN A 9 -2.08 6.16 -3.77
C GLN A 9 -1.01 6.76 -4.70
N GLY A 10 0.24 6.87 -4.25
CA GLY A 10 1.34 7.39 -5.07
C GLY A 10 1.59 6.54 -6.34
N ALA A 11 1.60 5.22 -6.20
CA ALA A 11 1.74 4.32 -7.34
C ALA A 11 0.60 4.49 -8.36
N TYR A 12 -0.63 4.63 -7.89
CA TYR A 12 -1.78 4.90 -8.75
C TYR A 12 -1.65 6.23 -9.50
N SER A 13 -1.30 7.32 -8.79
CA SER A 13 -1.14 8.64 -9.40
C SER A 13 -0.04 8.63 -10.46
N ALA A 14 1.10 7.98 -10.18
CA ALA A 14 2.20 7.85 -11.12
C ALA A 14 1.81 7.03 -12.35
N ILE A 15 1.16 5.87 -12.18
CA ILE A 15 0.70 5.04 -13.31
C ILE A 15 -0.27 5.83 -14.18
N LYS A 16 -1.20 6.56 -13.58
CA LYS A 16 -2.19 7.35 -14.32
C LYS A 16 -1.55 8.53 -15.06
N ALA A 17 -0.53 9.15 -14.48
CA ALA A 17 0.22 10.23 -15.12
C ALA A 17 1.04 9.72 -16.33
N CYS A 18 1.76 8.61 -16.17
CA CYS A 18 2.61 8.06 -17.22
C CYS A 18 1.82 7.29 -18.29
N TRP A 19 0.77 6.56 -17.88
CA TRP A 19 -0.02 5.68 -18.75
C TRP A 19 -1.52 5.77 -18.44
N PRO A 20 -2.20 6.84 -18.88
CA PRO A 20 -3.59 7.14 -18.49
C PRO A 20 -4.61 6.09 -18.95
N THR A 21 -4.32 5.33 -20.00
CA THR A 21 -5.20 4.28 -20.55
C THR A 21 -4.98 2.90 -19.91
N THR A 22 -4.07 2.80 -18.93
CA THR A 22 -3.71 1.52 -18.31
C THR A 22 -4.80 1.03 -17.37
N MET A 23 -5.18 -0.23 -17.54
CA MET A 23 -6.05 -0.90 -16.58
C MET A 23 -5.29 -1.29 -15.32
N ILE A 24 -5.96 -1.15 -14.19
CA ILE A 24 -5.39 -1.44 -12.89
C ILE A 24 -6.07 -2.67 -12.31
N GLN A 25 -5.22 -3.61 -11.89
CA GLN A 25 -5.63 -4.77 -11.12
C GLN A 25 -5.03 -4.67 -9.71
N ARG A 26 -5.88 -4.66 -8.69
CA ARG A 26 -5.46 -4.83 -7.31
C ARG A 26 -5.17 -6.30 -7.05
N CYS A 27 -4.03 -6.61 -6.46
CA CYS A 27 -3.74 -7.97 -6.03
C CYS A 27 -4.82 -8.48 -5.06
N LEU A 28 -5.54 -9.54 -5.44
CA LEU A 28 -6.67 -10.07 -4.66
C LEU A 28 -6.22 -10.62 -3.29
N VAL A 29 -5.01 -11.17 -3.21
CA VAL A 29 -4.43 -11.65 -1.94
C VAL A 29 -4.15 -10.48 -1.00
N HIS A 30 -3.66 -9.36 -1.51
CA HIS A 30 -3.45 -8.16 -0.70
C HIS A 30 -4.77 -7.52 -0.26
N ALA A 31 -5.78 -7.48 -1.13
CA ALA A 31 -7.13 -7.06 -0.75
C ALA A 31 -7.67 -7.94 0.39
N GLN A 32 -7.57 -9.27 0.27
CA GLN A 32 -7.98 -10.21 1.31
C GLN A 32 -7.21 -10.00 2.64
N ARG A 33 -5.87 -9.79 2.58
CA ARG A 33 -5.03 -9.53 3.76
C ARG A 33 -5.44 -8.25 4.49
N VAL A 34 -5.83 -7.20 3.76
CA VAL A 34 -6.36 -5.96 4.37
C VAL A 34 -7.64 -6.24 5.15
N ILE A 35 -8.56 -7.04 4.60
CA ILE A 35 -9.79 -7.43 5.31
C ILE A 35 -9.48 -8.23 6.55
N ARG A 36 -8.59 -9.24 6.45
CA ARG A 36 -8.13 -10.02 7.59
C ARG A 36 -7.51 -9.15 8.69
N ARG A 37 -6.77 -8.08 8.35
CA ARG A 37 -6.20 -7.15 9.34
C ARG A 37 -7.29 -6.45 10.15
N TYR A 38 -8.38 -6.07 9.49
CA TYR A 38 -9.51 -5.42 10.15
C TYR A 38 -10.38 -6.41 10.92
N THR A 39 -10.77 -7.55 10.36
CA THR A 39 -11.73 -8.47 10.98
C THR A 39 -11.10 -9.55 11.85
N THR A 40 -9.80 -9.82 11.68
CA THR A 40 -9.09 -11.05 12.09
C THR A 40 -9.51 -12.29 11.27
N SER A 41 -8.82 -13.43 11.47
CA SER A 41 -9.17 -14.71 10.84
C SER A 41 -10.32 -15.46 11.52
N ARG A 42 -10.74 -15.04 12.72
CA ARG A 42 -11.89 -15.59 13.46
C ARG A 42 -12.74 -14.45 14.02
N PRO A 43 -13.45 -13.70 13.18
CA PRO A 43 -14.31 -12.61 13.62
C PRO A 43 -15.45 -13.13 14.50
N ARG A 44 -15.76 -12.42 15.59
CA ARG A 44 -16.82 -12.82 16.53
C ARG A 44 -18.21 -12.39 16.09
N THR A 45 -18.32 -11.20 15.48
CA THR A 45 -19.58 -10.64 15.01
C THR A 45 -19.99 -11.26 13.67
N ASP A 46 -21.30 -11.36 13.41
CA ASP A 46 -21.80 -11.95 12.16
C ASP A 46 -21.43 -11.10 10.94
N ALA A 47 -21.48 -9.77 11.06
CA ALA A 47 -20.99 -8.85 10.03
C ALA A 47 -19.49 -9.07 9.74
N GLY A 48 -18.68 -9.29 10.78
CA GLY A 48 -17.26 -9.60 10.64
C GLY A 48 -17.02 -10.93 9.92
N LYS A 49 -17.79 -11.97 10.26
CA LYS A 49 -17.72 -13.28 9.59
C LYS A 49 -18.13 -13.17 8.12
N ALA A 50 -19.22 -12.46 7.83
CA ALA A 50 -19.76 -12.31 6.48
C ALA A 50 -18.79 -11.56 5.56
N ILE A 51 -18.23 -10.42 5.98
CA ILE A 51 -17.28 -9.68 5.14
C ILE A 51 -15.96 -10.44 4.95
N TYR A 52 -15.51 -11.18 5.96
CA TYR A 52 -14.31 -12.02 5.83
C TYR A 52 -14.56 -13.19 4.88
N ALA A 53 -15.73 -13.82 4.91
CA ALA A 53 -16.12 -14.85 3.97
C ALA A 53 -16.18 -14.31 2.52
N LEU A 54 -16.67 -13.09 2.31
CA LEU A 54 -16.61 -12.42 1.00
C LEU A 54 -15.17 -12.21 0.53
N ALA A 55 -14.28 -11.77 1.41
CA ALA A 55 -12.87 -11.60 1.08
C ALA A 55 -12.17 -12.94 0.74
N LEU A 56 -12.54 -14.05 1.40
CA LEU A 56 -12.01 -15.38 1.09
C LEU A 56 -12.47 -15.90 -0.28
N LYS A 57 -13.68 -15.54 -0.71
CA LYS A 57 -14.20 -15.91 -2.03
C LYS A 57 -13.52 -15.14 -3.16
N LEU A 58 -12.96 -13.97 -2.88
CA LEU A 58 -12.36 -13.08 -3.87
C LEU A 58 -11.28 -13.79 -4.72
N THR A 59 -10.38 -14.54 -4.08
CA THR A 59 -9.27 -15.24 -4.74
C THR A 59 -9.70 -16.49 -5.52
N LYS A 60 -10.97 -16.91 -5.42
CA LYS A 60 -11.52 -18.08 -6.12
C LYS A 60 -12.31 -17.71 -7.38
N ILE A 61 -12.46 -16.42 -7.66
CA ILE A 61 -13.20 -15.94 -8.82
C ILE A 61 -12.33 -16.16 -10.06
N THR A 62 -12.91 -16.74 -11.10
CA THR A 62 -12.24 -16.99 -12.39
C THR A 62 -13.08 -16.57 -13.59
N THR A 63 -14.32 -16.16 -13.37
CA THR A 63 -15.27 -15.81 -14.44
C THR A 63 -15.97 -14.48 -14.16
N LEU A 64 -16.45 -13.83 -15.22
CA LEU A 64 -17.16 -12.55 -15.11
C LEU A 64 -18.47 -12.67 -14.34
N ASP A 65 -19.18 -13.80 -14.47
CA ASP A 65 -20.43 -14.01 -13.72
C ASP A 65 -20.18 -14.17 -12.23
N GLN A 66 -19.11 -14.87 -11.84
CA GLN A 66 -18.70 -14.92 -10.44
C GLN A 66 -18.30 -13.54 -9.91
N ALA A 67 -17.62 -12.72 -10.71
CA ALA A 67 -17.27 -11.35 -10.35
C ALA A 67 -18.53 -10.49 -10.15
N ARG A 68 -19.51 -10.56 -11.05
CA ARG A 68 -20.82 -9.88 -10.92
C ARG A 68 -21.53 -10.29 -9.64
N GLN A 69 -21.66 -11.60 -9.40
CA GLN A 69 -22.29 -12.12 -8.18
C GLN A 69 -21.54 -11.68 -6.92
N TRP A 70 -20.21 -11.59 -6.97
CA TRP A 70 -19.43 -11.12 -5.84
C TRP A 70 -19.73 -9.64 -5.53
N THR A 71 -19.82 -8.79 -6.56
CA THR A 71 -20.18 -7.36 -6.41
C THR A 71 -21.59 -7.20 -5.85
N ILE A 72 -22.55 -8.00 -6.32
CA ILE A 72 -23.92 -8.01 -5.77
C ILE A 72 -23.90 -8.36 -4.29
N ARG A 73 -23.19 -9.43 -3.88
CA ARG A 73 -23.08 -9.81 -2.46
C ARG A 73 -22.39 -8.75 -1.61
N LEU A 74 -21.43 -8.01 -2.15
CA LEU A 74 -20.82 -6.88 -1.45
C LEU A 74 -21.85 -5.76 -1.22
N HIS A 75 -22.69 -5.47 -2.20
CA HIS A 75 -23.78 -4.49 -2.05
C HIS A 75 -24.82 -4.96 -1.02
N GLU A 76 -25.27 -6.23 -1.12
CA GLU A 76 -26.19 -6.84 -0.16
C GLU A 76 -25.66 -6.78 1.28
N PHE A 77 -24.36 -7.02 1.48
CA PHE A 77 -23.72 -6.84 2.79
C PHE A 77 -23.93 -5.44 3.34
N GLY A 78 -23.74 -4.40 2.50
CA GLY A 78 -23.93 -3.01 2.89
C GLY A 78 -25.38 -2.67 3.24
N VAL A 79 -26.35 -3.35 2.63
CA VAL A 79 -27.78 -3.20 2.93
C VAL A 79 -28.13 -3.90 4.24
N VAL A 80 -27.79 -5.18 4.38
CA VAL A 80 -28.13 -6.01 5.54
C VAL A 80 -27.50 -5.48 6.83
N TYR A 81 -26.24 -5.04 6.77
CA TYR A 81 -25.51 -4.55 7.94
C TYR A 81 -25.48 -3.02 8.02
N LYS A 82 -26.38 -2.30 7.33
CA LYS A 82 -26.38 -0.83 7.30
C LYS A 82 -26.43 -0.22 8.70
N ASP A 83 -27.37 -0.68 9.52
CA ASP A 83 -27.57 -0.13 10.87
C ASP A 83 -26.40 -0.49 11.78
N PHE A 84 -25.94 -1.74 11.73
CA PHE A 84 -24.73 -2.19 12.42
C PHE A 84 -23.49 -1.34 12.06
N LEU A 85 -23.28 -1.05 10.77
CA LEU A 85 -22.13 -0.25 10.32
C LEU A 85 -22.23 1.23 10.73
N ASN A 86 -23.43 1.73 10.99
CA ASN A 86 -23.70 3.12 11.37
C ASN A 86 -23.89 3.33 12.87
N GLU A 87 -23.87 2.25 13.66
CA GLU A 87 -23.88 2.31 15.12
C GLU A 87 -22.69 3.16 15.63
N LYS A 88 -22.99 4.06 16.57
CA LYS A 88 -22.02 4.97 17.17
C LYS A 88 -22.06 4.84 18.69
N THR A 89 -20.87 4.83 19.28
CA THR A 89 -20.66 4.85 20.72
C THR A 89 -20.10 6.21 21.12
N PRO A 90 -20.57 6.80 22.23
CA PRO A 90 -20.05 8.08 22.69
C PRO A 90 -18.59 7.92 23.13
N VAL A 91 -17.75 8.89 22.78
CA VAL A 91 -16.34 8.90 23.18
C VAL A 91 -16.24 9.11 24.70
N PRO A 92 -15.31 8.40 25.40
CA PRO A 92 -15.04 8.63 26.82
C PRO A 92 -14.77 10.10 27.12
N LYS A 93 -15.18 10.57 28.30
CA LYS A 93 -15.12 12.00 28.66
C LYS A 93 -13.72 12.57 28.55
N GLU A 94 -12.70 11.76 28.81
CA GLU A 94 -11.28 12.12 28.81
C GLU A 94 -10.75 12.44 27.41
N ARG A 95 -11.35 11.86 26.36
CA ARG A 95 -10.97 12.07 24.96
C ARG A 95 -11.98 12.91 24.17
N ARG A 96 -13.07 13.30 24.81
CA ARG A 96 -14.16 14.01 24.16
C ARG A 96 -13.76 15.46 23.90
N THR A 97 -13.88 15.89 22.65
CA THR A 97 -13.80 17.31 22.28
C THR A 97 -15.18 17.77 21.78
N PRO A 98 -15.47 19.08 21.73
CA PRO A 98 -16.72 19.58 21.15
C PRO A 98 -16.96 19.07 19.73
N SER A 99 -15.90 18.90 18.94
CA SER A 99 -15.91 18.39 17.57
C SER A 99 -15.90 16.86 17.45
N HIS A 100 -15.57 16.12 18.52
CA HIS A 100 -15.44 14.66 18.50
C HIS A 100 -16.13 14.03 19.71
N GLN A 101 -17.43 13.80 19.56
CA GLN A 101 -18.28 13.26 20.63
C GLN A 101 -18.66 11.79 20.43
N TRP A 102 -18.59 11.28 19.19
CA TRP A 102 -19.07 9.97 18.80
C TRP A 102 -18.08 9.26 17.88
N GLU A 103 -17.87 7.97 18.11
CA GLU A 103 -17.08 7.09 17.25
C GLU A 103 -17.95 5.95 16.73
N PHE A 104 -17.65 5.45 15.52
CA PHE A 104 -18.32 4.25 15.02
C PHE A 104 -17.93 3.03 15.86
N THR A 105 -18.92 2.36 16.42
CA THR A 105 -18.74 1.19 17.29
C THR A 105 -17.97 0.09 16.57
N HIS A 106 -18.32 -0.16 15.31
CA HIS A 106 -17.76 -1.23 14.50
C HIS A 106 -16.77 -0.72 13.44
N ILE A 107 -15.90 0.22 13.83
CA ILE A 107 -14.95 0.90 12.93
C ILE A 107 -14.11 -0.07 12.08
N ARG A 108 -13.74 -1.23 12.64
CA ARG A 108 -12.93 -2.23 11.93
C ARG A 108 -13.70 -2.88 10.78
N VAL A 109 -14.93 -3.34 11.04
CA VAL A 109 -15.79 -3.93 9.99
C VAL A 109 -16.15 -2.87 8.94
N ARG A 110 -16.40 -1.63 9.37
CA ARG A 110 -16.64 -0.50 8.47
C ARG A 110 -15.45 -0.22 7.56
N LYS A 111 -14.23 -0.19 8.09
CA LYS A 111 -13.00 -0.03 7.29
C LYS A 111 -12.79 -1.19 6.30
N ALA A 112 -13.09 -2.43 6.71
CA ALA A 112 -13.03 -3.58 5.84
C ALA A 112 -14.01 -3.44 4.65
N TYR A 113 -15.27 -3.16 4.94
CA TYR A 113 -16.30 -2.97 3.93
C TYR A 113 -15.95 -1.82 2.98
N ASN A 114 -15.59 -0.65 3.52
CA ASN A 114 -15.22 0.52 2.70
C ASN A 114 -13.98 0.26 1.84
N SER A 115 -13.04 -0.55 2.31
CA SER A 115 -11.87 -0.96 1.51
C SER A 115 -12.28 -1.77 0.29
N LEU A 116 -13.15 -2.78 0.43
CA LEU A 116 -13.67 -3.54 -0.72
C LEU A 116 -14.55 -2.69 -1.62
N LEU A 117 -15.40 -1.85 -1.04
CA LEU A 117 -16.29 -0.95 -1.78
C LEU A 117 -15.51 0.03 -2.65
N HIS A 118 -14.42 0.59 -2.12
CA HIS A 118 -13.51 1.44 -2.89
C HIS A 118 -12.90 0.69 -4.08
N LEU A 119 -12.40 -0.54 -3.86
CA LEU A 119 -11.80 -1.33 -4.95
C LEU A 119 -12.84 -1.72 -6.01
N SER A 120 -14.06 -2.04 -5.59
CA SER A 120 -15.16 -2.37 -6.49
C SER A 120 -15.60 -1.16 -7.32
N ARG A 121 -15.76 0.03 -6.70
CA ARG A 121 -16.20 1.25 -7.40
C ARG A 121 -15.21 1.73 -8.45
N ASN A 122 -13.91 1.54 -8.19
CA ASN A 122 -12.87 1.90 -9.14
C ASN A 122 -12.58 0.80 -10.17
N ASN A 123 -13.33 -0.31 -10.18
CA ASN A 123 -13.13 -1.47 -11.07
C ASN A 123 -11.73 -2.12 -10.96
N TRP A 124 -11.11 -2.09 -9.78
CA TRP A 124 -9.75 -2.62 -9.60
C TRP A 124 -9.68 -4.10 -9.22
N LEU A 125 -10.80 -4.78 -8.99
CA LEU A 125 -10.80 -6.18 -8.53
C LEU A 125 -10.75 -7.20 -9.65
N PHE A 126 -11.32 -6.90 -10.81
CA PHE A 126 -11.61 -7.91 -11.84
C PHE A 126 -11.11 -7.52 -13.24
N ALA A 127 -10.20 -6.55 -13.33
CA ALA A 127 -9.61 -6.13 -14.60
C ALA A 127 -8.91 -7.29 -15.33
N TYR A 128 -8.32 -8.24 -14.59
CA TYR A 128 -7.70 -9.43 -15.17
C TYR A 128 -8.66 -10.33 -15.98
N LEU A 129 -9.98 -10.25 -15.73
CA LEU A 129 -11.01 -11.01 -16.47
C LEU A 129 -11.51 -10.30 -17.72
N GLN A 130 -11.10 -9.05 -17.95
CA GLN A 130 -11.55 -8.22 -19.05
C GLN A 130 -10.36 -7.69 -19.89
N PRO A 131 -9.53 -8.58 -20.45
CA PRO A 131 -8.52 -8.15 -21.40
C PRO A 131 -9.17 -7.54 -22.64
N PRO A 132 -8.66 -6.40 -23.16
CA PRO A 132 -9.17 -5.83 -24.39
C PRO A 132 -8.87 -6.78 -25.56
N PRO A 133 -9.65 -6.72 -26.66
CA PRO A 133 -9.41 -7.57 -27.83
C PRO A 133 -7.99 -7.47 -28.40
N GLU A 134 -7.36 -6.32 -28.23
CA GLU A 134 -6.00 -5.99 -28.71
C GLU A 134 -4.89 -6.49 -27.76
N ALA A 135 -5.21 -7.14 -26.64
CA ALA A 135 -4.20 -7.62 -25.71
C ALA A 135 -3.38 -8.76 -26.34
N LEU A 136 -2.05 -8.58 -26.37
CA LEU A 136 -1.11 -9.56 -26.91
C LEU A 136 -1.19 -10.92 -26.21
N GLU A 137 -1.33 -10.93 -24.88
CA GLU A 137 -1.36 -12.16 -24.07
C GLU A 137 -2.48 -12.11 -23.00
N PRO A 138 -3.76 -12.24 -23.39
CA PRO A 138 -4.91 -12.14 -22.48
C PRO A 138 -4.85 -13.16 -21.34
N ALA A 139 -4.38 -14.38 -21.64
CA ALA A 139 -4.28 -15.47 -20.67
C ALA A 139 -3.22 -15.24 -19.57
N ARG A 140 -2.28 -14.30 -19.77
CA ARG A 140 -1.25 -13.97 -18.78
C ARG A 140 -1.68 -12.92 -17.76
N TRP A 141 -2.89 -12.37 -17.90
CA TRP A 141 -3.38 -11.34 -16.98
C TRP A 141 -3.58 -11.95 -15.59
N ALA A 142 -2.76 -11.51 -14.63
CA ALA A 142 -2.74 -12.08 -13.30
C ALA A 142 -3.66 -11.33 -12.34
N ALA A 143 -4.41 -12.08 -11.54
CA ALA A 143 -5.21 -11.53 -10.44
C ALA A 143 -4.37 -11.14 -9.20
N THR A 144 -3.13 -11.63 -9.12
CA THR A 144 -2.28 -11.51 -7.93
C THR A 144 -0.82 -11.24 -8.29
N THR A 145 -0.10 -10.63 -7.35
CA THR A 145 1.36 -10.42 -7.36
C THR A 145 2.11 -11.57 -6.66
N ASN A 146 1.47 -12.73 -6.45
CA ASN A 146 2.07 -13.83 -5.68
C ASN A 146 3.38 -14.34 -6.28
N SER A 147 3.52 -14.32 -7.61
CA SER A 147 4.75 -14.69 -8.30
C SER A 147 5.92 -13.76 -7.92
N LEU A 148 5.65 -12.46 -7.74
CA LEU A 148 6.65 -11.50 -7.28
C LEU A 148 6.96 -11.70 -5.79
N GLU A 149 5.93 -11.88 -4.97
CA GLU A 149 6.05 -12.06 -3.52
C GLU A 149 6.80 -13.35 -3.14
N GLY A 150 6.52 -14.45 -3.83
CA GLY A 150 7.17 -15.75 -3.62
C GLY A 150 8.48 -15.94 -4.39
N GLY A 151 8.68 -15.18 -5.46
CA GLY A 151 9.87 -15.22 -6.31
C GLY A 151 10.93 -14.22 -5.85
N VAL A 152 10.99 -13.07 -6.53
CA VAL A 152 12.04 -12.06 -6.33
C VAL A 152 12.01 -11.50 -4.90
N ASN A 153 10.84 -11.09 -4.41
CA ASN A 153 10.72 -10.44 -3.09
C ASN A 153 11.07 -11.40 -1.95
N ALA A 154 10.81 -12.70 -2.09
CA ALA A 154 11.16 -13.68 -1.07
C ALA A 154 12.69 -13.78 -0.88
N GLN A 155 13.46 -13.71 -1.96
CA GLN A 155 14.92 -13.77 -1.89
C GLN A 155 15.50 -12.48 -1.29
N LEU A 156 14.97 -11.32 -1.69
CA LEU A 156 15.34 -10.03 -1.08
C LEU A 156 15.08 -10.01 0.42
N LYS A 157 13.90 -10.48 0.85
CA LYS A 157 13.52 -10.58 2.26
C LYS A 157 14.47 -11.51 3.03
N ARG A 158 14.84 -12.67 2.47
CA ARG A 158 15.80 -13.58 3.09
C ARG A 158 17.17 -12.93 3.32
N ILE A 159 17.69 -12.20 2.34
CA ILE A 159 18.99 -11.51 2.46
C ILE A 159 18.90 -10.39 3.51
N ALA A 160 17.82 -9.60 3.49
CA ALA A 160 17.57 -8.59 4.50
C ALA A 160 17.44 -9.20 5.91
N ASP A 161 16.76 -10.34 6.03
CA ASP A 161 16.57 -11.04 7.30
C ASP A 161 17.85 -11.66 7.86
N ALA A 162 18.71 -12.21 6.98
CA ALA A 162 20.01 -12.77 7.37
C ALA A 162 20.97 -11.69 7.90
N HIS A 163 20.77 -10.43 7.52
CA HIS A 163 21.61 -9.30 7.90
C HIS A 163 20.82 -8.22 8.66
N ARG A 164 19.89 -8.63 9.52
CA ARG A 164 19.17 -7.72 10.43
C ARG A 164 20.16 -6.90 11.26
N GLY A 165 19.92 -5.60 11.36
CA GLY A 165 20.78 -4.66 12.10
C GLY A 165 21.73 -3.82 11.25
N ARG A 166 21.79 -4.03 9.93
CA ARG A 166 22.50 -3.09 9.03
C ARG A 166 21.75 -1.76 8.94
N SER A 167 22.49 -0.66 8.73
CA SER A 167 21.88 0.63 8.42
C SER A 167 21.07 0.56 7.11
N GLY A 168 20.04 1.40 6.98
CA GLY A 168 19.15 1.38 5.81
C GLY A 168 19.91 1.52 4.48
N GLU A 169 20.95 2.35 4.45
CA GLU A 169 21.79 2.53 3.26
C GLU A 169 22.62 1.27 2.93
N ARG A 170 23.24 0.63 3.92
CA ARG A 170 24.00 -0.61 3.72
C ARG A 170 23.09 -1.77 3.31
N GLN A 171 21.88 -1.82 3.86
CA GLN A 171 20.87 -2.78 3.47
C GLN A 171 20.41 -2.54 2.02
N ARG A 172 20.17 -1.28 1.63
CA ARG A 172 19.84 -0.90 0.25
C ARG A 172 20.93 -1.33 -0.73
N LYS A 173 22.19 -0.93 -0.51
CA LYS A 173 23.32 -1.30 -1.39
C LYS A 173 23.45 -2.82 -1.56
N MET A 174 23.31 -3.57 -0.47
CA MET A 174 23.35 -5.02 -0.51
C MET A 174 22.24 -5.61 -1.40
N LEU A 175 21.01 -5.08 -1.30
CA LEU A 175 19.89 -5.53 -2.13
C LEU A 175 20.06 -5.08 -3.58
N GLU A 176 20.59 -3.89 -3.84
CA GLU A 176 20.93 -3.40 -5.19
C GLU A 176 21.96 -4.32 -5.87
N TRP A 177 23.06 -4.66 -5.18
CA TRP A 177 24.06 -5.60 -5.68
C TRP A 177 23.48 -6.99 -5.97
N TYR A 178 22.62 -7.48 -5.09
CA TYR A 178 21.94 -8.74 -5.31
C TYR A 178 21.03 -8.68 -6.53
N LEU A 179 20.24 -7.62 -6.70
CA LEU A 179 19.38 -7.43 -7.88
C LEU A 179 20.21 -7.32 -9.16
N HIS A 180 21.33 -6.59 -9.12
CA HIS A 180 22.29 -6.50 -10.22
C HIS A 180 22.76 -7.88 -10.66
N SER A 181 23.14 -8.75 -9.72
CA SER A 181 23.55 -10.13 -10.03
C SER A 181 22.48 -11.01 -10.70
N LYS A 182 21.22 -10.55 -10.72
CA LYS A 182 20.06 -11.24 -11.30
C LYS A 182 19.58 -10.61 -12.61
N THR A 183 20.25 -9.58 -13.11
CA THR A 183 19.99 -9.05 -14.45
C THR A 183 20.51 -10.04 -15.50
N GLN A 184 19.97 -9.98 -16.73
CA GLN A 184 20.37 -10.92 -17.79
C GLN A 184 21.80 -10.69 -18.26
N LEU A 185 22.31 -9.47 -18.12
CA LEU A 185 23.67 -9.05 -18.46
C LEU A 185 24.17 -8.10 -17.36
N PRO A 186 24.69 -8.62 -16.24
CA PRO A 186 25.27 -7.77 -15.22
C PRO A 186 26.61 -7.23 -15.73
N ASP A 187 26.79 -5.90 -15.69
CA ASP A 187 28.12 -5.31 -15.90
C ASP A 187 29.11 -5.78 -14.82
N ASP A 188 30.41 -5.68 -15.11
CA ASP A 188 31.46 -6.10 -14.19
C ASP A 188 31.29 -5.41 -12.82
N PRO A 189 31.06 -6.17 -11.73
CA PRO A 189 30.97 -5.62 -10.39
C PRO A 189 32.17 -4.74 -10.02
N LEU A 190 33.36 -5.02 -10.53
CA LEU A 190 34.55 -4.22 -10.24
C LEU A 190 34.47 -2.84 -10.90
N GLU A 191 33.96 -2.76 -12.12
CA GLU A 191 33.79 -1.50 -12.85
C GLU A 191 32.72 -0.62 -12.20
N ILE A 192 31.56 -1.18 -11.85
CA ILE A 192 30.50 -0.45 -11.13
C ILE A 192 31.02 0.03 -9.77
N ALA A 193 31.71 -0.83 -9.03
CA ALA A 193 32.27 -0.46 -7.73
C ALA A 193 33.26 0.70 -7.88
N ARG A 194 34.13 0.69 -8.90
CA ARG A 194 35.05 1.81 -9.18
C ARG A 194 34.29 3.10 -9.53
N GLN A 195 33.27 3.02 -10.37
CA GLN A 195 32.45 4.17 -10.76
C GLN A 195 31.69 4.79 -9.58
N CYS A 196 31.29 3.96 -8.61
CA CYS A 196 30.59 4.41 -7.39
C CYS A 196 31.54 4.63 -6.20
N ASN A 197 32.86 4.70 -6.44
CA ASN A 197 33.90 4.81 -5.41
C ASN A 197 33.70 3.84 -4.24
N TYR A 198 33.52 2.56 -4.56
CA TYR A 198 33.22 1.45 -3.65
C TYR A 198 32.00 1.68 -2.75
N GLY A 199 31.02 2.42 -3.26
CA GLY A 199 29.81 2.80 -2.54
C GLY A 199 30.03 3.97 -1.58
N GLN A 200 31.08 4.77 -1.73
CA GLN A 200 31.16 6.09 -1.08
C GLN A 200 30.27 7.12 -1.80
N ASP A 201 30.10 6.94 -3.11
CA ASP A 201 29.20 7.77 -3.92
C ASP A 201 27.87 7.03 -4.15
N GLN A 202 26.78 7.79 -4.32
CA GLN A 202 25.52 7.19 -4.78
C GLN A 202 25.74 6.65 -6.19
N LEU A 203 25.16 5.48 -6.49
CA LEU A 203 24.98 5.02 -7.87
C LEU A 203 24.49 6.23 -8.67
N ALA A 204 25.26 6.65 -9.68
CA ALA A 204 24.78 7.65 -10.63
C ALA A 204 23.42 7.13 -11.09
N LYS A 205 22.34 7.80 -10.68
CA LYS A 205 21.00 7.40 -11.08
C LYS A 205 21.08 7.27 -12.59
N VAL A 206 20.64 6.14 -13.14
CA VAL A 206 20.41 6.04 -14.59
C VAL A 206 19.72 7.35 -14.98
N PRO A 207 20.27 8.15 -15.90
CA PRO A 207 19.57 9.30 -16.43
C PRO A 207 18.43 8.76 -17.30
N ASP A 208 17.47 8.10 -16.66
CA ASP A 208 16.13 7.96 -17.20
C ASP A 208 15.61 9.39 -17.35
N LEU A 209 14.92 9.62 -18.46
CA LEU A 209 14.25 10.85 -18.91
C LEU A 209 13.16 11.33 -17.93
N VAL A 210 13.49 11.43 -16.65
CA VAL A 210 12.74 12.12 -15.61
C VAL A 210 13.33 13.53 -15.59
N PRO A 211 12.54 14.60 -15.83
CA PRO A 211 13.05 15.95 -15.64
C PRO A 211 13.66 16.03 -14.25
N GLU A 212 14.85 16.62 -14.16
CA GLU A 212 15.59 16.83 -12.92
C GLU A 212 14.61 17.19 -11.79
N ASP A 213 14.61 16.37 -10.74
CA ASP A 213 13.88 16.69 -9.53
C ASP A 213 14.63 17.86 -8.86
N HIS A 214 14.27 19.09 -9.24
CA HIS A 214 14.82 20.35 -8.72
C HIS A 214 14.48 20.59 -7.23
N ASN A 215 14.16 19.55 -6.46
CA ASN A 215 13.95 19.63 -5.01
C ASN A 215 15.28 19.54 -4.25
N THR A 216 16.24 20.41 -4.59
CA THR A 216 17.39 20.69 -3.74
C THR A 216 17.10 21.95 -2.94
N ALA A 217 17.03 21.84 -1.62
CA ALA A 217 16.98 23.02 -0.77
C ALA A 217 18.31 23.77 -0.89
N ASP A 218 18.29 25.00 -1.38
CA ASP A 218 19.46 25.88 -1.48
C ASP A 218 19.63 26.62 -0.14
N GLN A 219 20.69 26.25 0.61
CA GLN A 219 20.98 26.85 1.91
C GLN A 219 21.60 28.25 1.81
N GLU A 220 22.08 28.68 0.64
CA GLU A 220 22.65 30.03 0.47
C GLU A 220 21.57 31.08 0.22
N THR A 221 20.47 30.74 -0.46
CA THR A 221 19.42 31.70 -0.83
C THR A 221 18.16 31.65 0.04
N GLY A 222 18.04 30.69 0.97
CA GLY A 222 16.96 30.65 1.96
C GLY A 222 15.56 30.43 1.38
N ARG A 223 15.45 29.90 0.15
CA ARG A 223 14.16 29.64 -0.50
C ARG A 223 13.55 28.35 0.07
N PRO A 224 12.25 28.32 0.47
CA PRO A 224 11.65 27.12 1.06
C PRO A 224 11.46 25.99 0.02
N ALA A 225 11.53 24.74 0.48
CA ALA A 225 11.08 23.58 -0.30
C ALA A 225 9.57 23.67 -0.57
N PHE A 226 9.13 23.30 -1.77
CA PHE A 226 7.76 23.54 -2.25
C PHE A 226 6.64 22.74 -1.55
N TYR A 227 6.95 21.96 -0.50
CA TYR A 227 5.95 21.32 0.34
C TYR A 227 6.24 21.50 1.83
N ASP A 228 5.28 22.15 2.47
CA ASP A 228 5.15 22.50 3.87
C ASP A 228 5.25 21.27 4.80
N ASN A 229 6.27 21.27 5.67
CA ASN A 229 6.34 20.40 6.84
C ASN A 229 6.35 21.27 8.09
N ALA A 230 5.21 21.87 8.42
CA ALA A 230 4.96 22.52 9.70
C ALA A 230 5.07 21.51 10.86
N ILE A 231 6.25 21.42 11.49
CA ILE A 231 6.44 21.35 12.96
C ILE A 231 7.77 22.06 13.28
N PRO A 232 7.78 23.23 13.93
CA PRO A 232 9.02 23.91 14.30
C PRO A 232 9.76 23.17 15.41
N THR A 233 11.08 23.11 15.32
CA THR A 233 12.00 22.52 16.32
C THR A 233 12.45 23.50 17.41
N GLU A 234 11.79 24.66 17.53
CA GLU A 234 12.03 25.57 18.65
C GLU A 234 11.18 25.17 19.86
N TYR A 235 11.81 25.17 21.04
CA TYR A 235 11.15 24.92 22.32
C TYR A 235 10.17 26.05 22.64
N GLN A 236 8.87 25.79 22.54
CA GLN A 236 7.81 26.69 23.02
C GLN A 236 7.27 26.21 24.38
N HIS A 237 7.39 27.08 25.38
CA HIS A 237 7.00 26.81 26.77
C HIS A 237 5.49 26.99 26.98
N ASN A 238 4.65 26.05 26.51
CA ASN A 238 3.22 26.05 26.79
C ASN A 238 2.67 24.62 26.84
N ILE A 239 2.73 23.96 28.01
CA ILE A 239 1.73 23.00 28.52
C ILE A 239 2.16 22.62 29.95
N GLY A 240 1.38 23.07 30.94
CA GLY A 240 1.57 22.74 32.34
C GLY A 240 1.26 21.27 32.62
N ILE A 241 2.22 20.55 33.17
CA ILE A 241 2.05 19.20 33.72
C ILE A 241 1.44 19.32 35.12
N ARG A 242 0.18 18.91 35.31
CA ARG A 242 -0.34 18.57 36.65
C ARG A 242 0.34 17.28 37.11
N LYS A 243 1.24 17.37 38.09
CA LYS A 243 1.70 16.21 38.88
C LYS A 243 0.64 15.91 39.95
N GLY A 244 0.11 14.69 39.97
CA GLY A 244 -0.57 14.16 41.15
C GLY A 244 0.45 13.90 42.29
N PRO A 245 0.03 13.93 43.56
CA PRO A 245 0.95 13.75 44.67
C PRO A 245 1.37 12.27 44.82
N MET A 246 2.67 12.04 45.04
CA MET A 246 3.18 10.76 45.55
C MET A 246 2.83 10.64 47.04
N ARG A 247 2.31 9.48 47.44
CA ARG A 247 2.53 8.93 48.79
C ARG A 247 3.79 8.09 48.73
#